data_AF-A0A8B7J259-F1
#
_entry.id   AF-A0A8B7J259-F1
#
_cell.length_a   1.000
_cell.length_b   1.000
_cell.length_c   1.000
_cell.angle_alpha   90.00
_cell.angle_beta   90.00
_cell.angle_gamma   90.00
#
_symmetry.space_group_name_H-M   'P 1'
#
loop_
_entity.id
_entity.type
_entity.pdbx_description
1 polymer ?
#
loop_
_entity_poly.entity_id
_entity_poly.type
_entity_poly.pdbx_seq_one_letter_code
_entity_poly.pdbx_strand_id
1 'polypeptide(L)'
;MTWKVIHVVFTDVNSIARYLARVASSAGLYGSNLLEHTEIDHWLEFSASKLSTASLFLSAVQELNHCLSLRTYLVGNSLSLADLCVWAVLKGNNIWQEQLQQNEAPVHAKRWYGFLEAQGAFQSVGAKWIAGAPKVKMATEKKADVGKFVELPGAEMGKVIVRFPPEASGYLHIGHAKAALLNQHYQVNFKGKLIMRFDDTNPEKEKEDFEKVILEDVAMLHIKPDQFTYTSDHFETIMKYAEKLIQEGKAYVDDTPAEQMKVEREQRMESKHRNNCVEKNLQMWEEMKKGTEYGQTCCLRAKIDMSSNNGCLRDPTLYRCKNQPHPRTGSTYKVYPTYDFACPIVDSIEGVTHALRTTEYHDRDEQFYWIIEALGIRKPYIWEYSRLNLNNTVLSKRKLTWFVNEGLVDGW
;
A
#
# COMPACT_ATOMS: atom_id res chain seq x y z
N MET A 1 19.77 43.72 -0.21
CA MET A 1 18.94 42.61 0.29
C MET A 1 17.54 43.13 0.55
N THR A 2 16.66 43.00 -0.43
CA THR A 2 15.23 43.29 -0.28
C THR A 2 14.59 42.09 0.41
N TRP A 3 14.05 42.31 1.61
CA TRP A 3 13.28 41.29 2.32
C TRP A 3 12.05 40.94 1.48
N LYS A 4 11.95 39.69 1.01
CA LYS A 4 10.72 39.15 0.42
C LYS A 4 9.63 39.28 1.48
N VAL A 5 8.61 40.09 1.20
CA VAL A 5 7.36 40.10 1.97
C VAL A 5 6.79 38.68 1.87
N ILE A 6 6.74 37.97 3.00
CA ILE A 6 6.10 36.66 3.07
C ILE A 6 4.60 36.90 2.91
N HIS A 7 4.05 36.52 1.76
CA HIS A 7 2.60 36.50 1.57
C HIS A 7 2.02 35.37 2.44
N VAL A 8 1.42 35.75 3.57
CA VAL A 8 0.65 34.81 4.40
C VAL A 8 -0.71 34.61 3.74
N VAL A 9 -1.01 33.37 3.35
CA VAL A 9 -2.31 32.97 2.80
C VAL A 9 -3.06 32.20 3.89
N PHE A 10 -4.26 32.67 4.24
CA PHE A 10 -5.13 32.00 5.21
C PHE A 10 -6.10 31.07 4.49
N THR A 11 -6.20 29.82 4.94
CA THR A 11 -7.00 28.76 4.31
C THR A 11 -8.32 28.51 5.02
N ASP A 12 -8.41 28.88 6.30
CA ASP A 12 -9.54 28.57 7.18
C ASP A 12 -9.54 29.45 8.44
N VAL A 13 -10.63 29.37 9.22
CA VAL A 13 -10.81 30.16 10.45
C VAL A 13 -9.75 29.86 11.51
N ASN A 14 -9.24 28.62 11.60
CA ASN A 14 -8.22 28.25 12.57
C ASN A 14 -6.86 28.87 12.21
N SER A 15 -6.53 28.94 10.92
CA SER A 15 -5.32 29.61 10.43
C SER A 15 -5.34 31.11 10.76
N ILE A 16 -6.51 31.75 10.68
CA ILE A 16 -6.71 33.16 11.05
C ILE A 16 -6.61 33.34 12.56
N ALA A 17 -7.33 32.52 13.35
CA ALA A 17 -7.35 32.60 14.80
C ALA A 17 -5.96 32.37 15.41
N ARG A 18 -5.22 31.37 14.90
CA ARG A 18 -3.83 31.09 15.26
C ARG A 18 -2.93 32.27 14.98
N TYR A 19 -3.04 32.88 13.80
CA TYR A 19 -2.23 34.03 13.43
C TYR A 19 -2.53 35.24 14.32
N LEU A 20 -3.80 35.54 14.58
CA LEU A 20 -4.22 36.63 15.46
C LEU A 20 -3.73 36.41 16.90
N ALA A 21 -3.84 35.19 17.43
CA ALA A 21 -3.37 34.86 18.78
C ALA A 21 -1.84 34.99 18.90
N ARG A 22 -1.09 34.68 17.84
CA ARG A 22 0.38 34.87 17.78
C ARG A 22 0.78 36.34 17.75
N VAL A 23 0.08 37.17 16.97
CA VAL A 23 0.41 38.59 16.80
C VAL A 23 -0.08 39.44 17.98
N ALA A 24 -1.23 39.10 18.57
CA ALA A 24 -1.79 39.79 19.73
C ALA A 24 -1.26 39.20 21.05
N SER A 25 0.06 39.24 21.25
CA SER A 25 0.73 38.63 22.41
C SER A 25 0.22 39.12 23.77
N SER A 26 -0.26 40.37 23.86
CA SER A 26 -0.86 40.93 25.07
C SER A 26 -2.14 40.23 25.52
N ALA A 27 -2.80 39.49 24.63
CA ALA A 27 -3.98 38.69 24.97
C ALA A 27 -3.63 37.34 25.61
N GLY A 28 -2.38 36.87 25.52
CA GLY A 28 -1.92 35.63 26.15
C GLY A 28 -2.54 34.33 25.62
N LEU A 29 -3.32 34.38 24.54
CA LEU A 29 -4.12 33.24 24.06
C LEU A 29 -3.31 32.14 23.36
N TYR A 30 -2.06 32.42 22.99
CA TYR A 30 -1.21 31.48 22.26
C TYR A 30 -0.14 30.83 23.12
N GLY A 31 -0.20 30.96 24.45
CA GLY A 31 0.78 30.36 25.35
C GLY A 31 2.08 31.16 25.48
N SER A 32 2.85 30.83 26.50
CA SER A 32 4.05 31.55 26.97
C SER A 32 5.36 30.99 26.44
N ASN A 33 5.37 29.73 26.01
CA ASN A 33 6.56 29.01 25.57
C ASN A 33 6.25 28.05 24.41
N LEU A 34 7.30 27.55 23.74
CA LEU A 34 7.17 26.73 22.54
C LEU A 34 6.38 25.43 22.74
N LEU A 35 6.43 24.85 23.95
CA LEU A 35 5.65 23.65 24.28
C LEU A 35 4.16 23.97 24.28
N GLU A 36 3.76 25.04 24.96
CA GLU A 36 2.36 25.51 24.98
C GLU A 36 1.87 25.89 23.57
N HIS A 37 2.74 26.47 22.73
CA HIS A 37 2.40 26.78 21.33
C HIS A 37 2.03 25.51 20.56
N THR A 38 2.79 24.44 20.76
CA THR A 38 2.58 23.14 20.10
C THR A 38 1.32 22.45 20.63
N GLU A 39 1.09 22.47 21.94
CA GLU A 39 -0.14 21.91 22.53
C GLU A 39 -1.38 22.67 22.03
N ILE A 40 -1.31 24.00 21.90
CA ILE A 40 -2.43 24.81 21.36
C ILE A 40 -2.72 24.47 19.90
N ASP A 41 -1.68 24.29 19.07
CA ASP A 41 -1.83 23.88 17.68
C ASP A 41 -2.45 22.48 17.56
N HIS A 42 -2.06 21.55 18.45
CA HIS A 42 -2.68 20.24 18.54
C HIS A 42 -4.18 20.33 18.84
N TRP A 43 -4.59 21.12 19.84
CA TRP A 43 -6.01 21.24 20.22
C TRP A 43 -6.86 21.96 19.15
N LEU A 44 -6.29 22.92 18.45
CA LEU A 44 -6.91 23.52 17.26
C LEU A 44 -7.23 22.46 16.20
N GLU A 45 -6.25 21.64 15.85
CA GLU A 45 -6.44 20.56 14.87
C GLU A 45 -7.41 19.49 15.39
N PHE A 46 -7.28 19.11 16.66
CA PHE A 46 -8.16 18.15 17.33
C PHE A 46 -9.62 18.60 17.27
N SER A 47 -9.89 19.88 17.57
CA SER A 47 -11.24 20.45 17.52
C SER A 47 -11.82 20.44 16.10
N ALA A 48 -10.98 20.75 15.10
CA ALA A 48 -11.37 20.87 13.70
C ALA A 48 -11.57 19.51 13.01
N SER A 49 -10.85 18.48 13.46
CA SER A 49 -10.86 17.15 12.86
C SER A 49 -11.68 16.17 13.71
N LYS A 50 -11.06 15.57 14.73
CA LYS A 50 -11.64 14.50 15.56
C LYS A 50 -12.95 14.94 16.23
N LEU A 51 -12.96 16.11 16.86
CA LEU A 51 -14.12 16.57 17.64
C LEU A 51 -15.26 17.10 16.76
N SER A 52 -14.97 17.50 15.52
CA SER A 52 -15.99 17.93 14.55
C SER A 52 -16.52 16.77 13.69
N THR A 53 -15.93 15.58 13.78
CA THR A 53 -16.31 14.39 13.00
C THR A 53 -17.24 13.49 13.80
N ALA A 54 -18.48 13.29 13.32
CA ALA A 54 -19.53 12.56 14.06
C ALA A 54 -19.13 11.13 14.47
N SER A 55 -18.47 10.38 13.59
CA SER A 55 -18.04 8.99 13.88
C SER A 55 -16.91 8.91 14.91
N LEU A 56 -16.11 9.96 15.05
CA LEU A 56 -14.99 10.04 16.00
C LEU A 56 -15.36 10.81 17.27
N PHE A 57 -16.52 11.46 17.29
CA PHE A 57 -16.92 12.38 18.35
C PHE A 57 -16.87 11.74 19.74
N LEU A 58 -17.47 10.57 19.92
CA LEU A 58 -17.51 9.89 21.22
C LEU A 58 -16.11 9.52 21.71
N SER A 59 -15.25 8.98 20.83
CA SER A 59 -13.86 8.70 21.18
C SER A 59 -13.05 9.96 21.48
N ALA A 60 -13.30 11.05 20.74
CA ALA A 60 -12.63 12.33 20.95
C ALA A 60 -13.01 12.94 22.30
N VAL A 61 -14.29 12.87 22.69
CA VAL A 61 -14.73 13.33 24.02
C VAL A 61 -14.06 12.51 25.14
N GLN A 62 -13.82 11.22 24.94
CA GLN A 62 -13.09 10.40 25.92
C GLN A 62 -11.60 10.76 26.00
N GLU A 63 -10.95 11.02 24.87
CA GLU A 63 -9.56 11.51 24.80
C GLU A 63 -9.43 12.86 25.53
N LEU A 64 -10.34 13.79 25.24
CA LEU A 64 -10.46 15.09 25.91
C LEU A 64 -10.65 14.92 27.43
N ASN A 65 -11.55 14.01 27.84
CA ASN A 65 -11.82 13.73 29.25
C ASN A 65 -10.57 13.20 29.97
N HIS A 66 -9.78 12.34 29.32
CA HIS A 66 -8.54 11.84 29.88
C HIS A 66 -7.51 12.96 30.08
N CYS A 67 -7.32 13.82 29.07
CA CYS A 67 -6.41 14.97 29.16
C CYS A 67 -6.80 15.96 30.28
N LEU A 68 -8.10 16.12 30.53
CA LEU A 68 -8.64 17.05 31.53
C LEU A 68 -8.71 16.47 32.95
N SER A 69 -8.23 15.23 33.17
CA SER A 69 -8.28 14.56 34.47
C SER A 69 -7.59 15.34 35.59
N LEU A 70 -6.43 15.96 35.28
CA LEU A 70 -5.60 16.72 36.23
C LEU A 70 -5.40 18.20 35.85
N ARG A 71 -6.11 18.70 34.83
CA ARG A 71 -5.88 20.04 34.27
C ARG A 71 -7.10 20.94 34.39
N THR A 72 -6.90 22.22 34.69
CA THR A 72 -8.00 23.23 34.72
C THR A 72 -8.23 23.87 33.35
N TYR A 73 -7.16 24.05 32.57
CA TYR A 73 -7.16 24.51 31.18
C TYR A 73 -6.50 23.44 30.31
N LEU A 74 -6.79 23.42 29.01
CA LEU A 74 -6.18 22.43 28.11
C LEU A 74 -4.67 22.57 28.01
N VAL A 75 -4.20 23.81 28.03
CA VAL A 75 -2.78 24.17 27.90
C VAL A 75 -2.38 25.17 28.98
N GLY A 76 -1.28 24.90 29.68
CA GLY A 76 -0.76 25.76 30.73
C GLY A 76 -1.75 25.99 31.88
N ASN A 77 -1.69 27.19 32.46
CA ASN A 77 -2.46 27.58 33.66
C ASN A 77 -3.45 28.73 33.42
N SER A 78 -3.73 29.06 32.16
CA SER A 78 -4.60 30.19 31.78
C SER A 78 -5.44 29.85 30.55
N LEU A 79 -6.53 30.59 30.36
CA LEU A 79 -7.39 30.45 29.18
C LEU A 79 -6.59 30.66 27.89
N SER A 80 -6.69 29.70 26.98
CA SER A 80 -5.95 29.71 25.72
C SER A 80 -6.87 29.51 24.51
N LEU A 81 -6.32 29.67 23.32
CA LEU A 81 -7.02 29.38 22.07
C LEU A 81 -7.46 27.91 21.98
N ALA A 82 -6.75 26.98 22.64
CA ALA A 82 -7.15 25.58 22.75
C ALA A 82 -8.51 25.42 23.45
N ASP A 83 -8.70 26.13 24.57
CA ASP A 83 -9.95 26.06 25.33
C ASP A 83 -11.12 26.64 24.54
N LEU A 84 -10.88 27.77 23.87
CA LEU A 84 -11.89 28.45 23.06
C LEU A 84 -12.38 27.60 21.89
N CYS A 85 -11.47 26.96 21.14
CA CYS A 85 -11.85 26.18 19.96
C CYS A 85 -12.56 24.88 20.33
N VAL A 86 -12.06 24.15 21.34
CA VAL A 86 -12.70 22.91 21.81
C VAL A 86 -14.08 23.22 22.41
N TRP A 87 -14.20 24.28 23.20
CA TRP A 87 -15.49 24.68 23.78
C TRP A 87 -16.51 25.06 22.70
N ALA A 88 -16.10 25.82 21.68
CA ALA A 88 -16.98 26.24 20.60
C ALA A 88 -17.56 25.05 19.82
N VAL A 89 -16.73 24.04 19.52
CA VAL A 89 -17.18 22.81 18.84
C VAL A 89 -18.18 22.04 19.71
N LEU A 90 -17.91 21.87 21.01
CA LEU A 90 -18.84 21.21 21.93
C LEU A 90 -20.15 21.98 22.11
N LYS A 91 -20.11 23.32 22.18
CA LYS A 91 -21.31 24.17 22.27
C LYS A 91 -22.21 24.01 21.05
N GLY A 92 -21.64 23.83 19.87
CA GLY A 92 -22.37 23.61 18.62
C GLY A 92 -22.79 22.16 18.34
N ASN A 93 -22.36 21.19 19.16
CA ASN A 93 -22.59 19.77 18.90
C ASN A 93 -23.82 19.24 19.67
N ASN A 94 -24.83 18.75 18.95
CA ASN A 94 -26.07 18.25 19.56
C ASN A 94 -25.88 17.04 20.46
N ILE A 95 -24.97 16.12 20.11
CA ILE A 95 -24.69 14.92 20.90
C ILE A 95 -24.13 15.31 22.27
N TRP A 96 -23.24 16.30 22.31
CA TRP A 96 -22.73 16.84 23.57
C TRP A 96 -23.84 17.48 24.42
N GLN A 97 -24.71 18.29 23.80
CA GLN A 97 -25.81 18.93 24.52
C GLN A 97 -26.80 17.91 25.09
N GLU A 98 -27.12 16.86 24.34
CA GLU A 98 -27.94 15.75 24.81
C GLU A 98 -27.28 15.00 25.98
N GLN A 99 -25.98 14.69 25.89
CA GLN A 99 -25.23 14.05 26.98
C GLN A 99 -25.18 14.92 28.25
N LEU A 100 -25.11 16.25 28.11
CA LEU A 100 -25.17 17.16 29.24
C LEU A 100 -26.55 17.13 29.91
N GLN A 101 -27.64 17.09 29.13
CA GLN A 101 -29.01 17.02 29.65
C GLN A 101 -29.32 15.68 30.32
N GLN A 102 -28.86 14.58 29.73
CA GLN A 102 -29.04 13.23 30.26
C GLN A 102 -28.07 12.87 31.39
N ASN A 103 -27.14 13.79 31.72
CA ASN A 103 -26.10 13.59 32.72
C ASN A 103 -25.14 12.42 32.41
N GLU A 104 -24.96 12.11 31.13
CA GLU A 104 -24.09 11.03 30.62
C GLU A 104 -22.71 11.53 30.15
N ALA A 105 -22.50 12.85 30.14
CA ALA A 105 -21.23 13.45 29.73
C ALA A 105 -20.05 13.03 30.64
N PRO A 106 -18.87 12.69 30.09
CA PRO A 106 -17.70 12.30 30.88
C PRO A 106 -17.28 13.35 31.91
N VAL A 107 -16.94 12.89 33.11
CA VAL A 107 -16.85 13.71 34.34
C VAL A 107 -15.90 14.90 34.22
N HIS A 108 -14.68 14.70 33.71
CA HIS A 108 -13.66 15.75 33.63
C HIS A 108 -13.96 16.75 32.50
N ALA A 109 -14.42 16.25 31.35
CA ALA A 109 -14.86 17.10 30.25
C ALA A 109 -16.06 17.96 30.64
N LYS A 110 -17.04 17.37 31.34
CA LYS A 110 -18.21 18.08 31.89
C LYS A 110 -17.80 19.16 32.89
N ARG A 111 -16.87 18.85 33.81
CA ARG A 111 -16.34 19.80 34.80
C ARG A 111 -15.69 21.00 34.11
N TRP A 112 -14.77 20.74 33.18
CA TRP A 112 -14.06 21.79 32.44
C TRP A 112 -15.03 22.64 31.60
N TYR A 113 -15.98 22.01 30.91
CA TYR A 113 -16.98 22.72 30.11
C TYR A 113 -17.85 23.66 30.98
N GLY A 114 -18.33 23.17 32.13
CA GLY A 114 -19.08 23.99 33.09
C GLY A 114 -18.24 25.10 33.71
N PHE A 115 -16.95 24.86 33.95
CA PHE A 115 -16.01 25.89 34.41
C PHE A 115 -15.87 27.04 33.39
N LEU A 116 -15.81 26.74 32.09
CA LEU A 116 -15.78 27.77 31.05
C LEU A 116 -17.13 28.48 30.93
N GLU A 117 -18.26 27.76 30.94
CA GLU A 117 -19.60 28.36 30.85
C GLU A 117 -19.96 29.26 32.05
N ALA A 118 -19.31 29.08 33.20
CA ALA A 118 -19.49 29.97 34.35
C ALA A 118 -18.87 31.36 34.15
N GLN A 119 -17.99 31.54 33.15
CA GLN A 119 -17.30 32.81 32.92
C GLN A 119 -18.12 33.74 32.02
N GLY A 120 -18.11 35.05 32.33
CA GLY A 120 -18.96 36.04 31.66
C GLY A 120 -18.74 36.14 30.14
N ALA A 121 -17.51 35.92 29.66
CA ALA A 121 -17.21 35.91 28.22
C ALA A 121 -17.99 34.82 27.48
N PHE A 122 -18.00 33.59 28.01
CA PHE A 122 -18.69 32.44 27.43
C PHE A 122 -20.21 32.55 27.58
N GLN A 123 -20.70 33.09 28.71
CA GLN A 123 -22.13 33.41 28.88
C GLN A 123 -22.61 34.42 27.84
N SER A 124 -21.78 35.43 27.50
CA SER A 124 -22.13 36.42 26.48
C SER A 124 -22.29 35.79 25.09
N VAL A 125 -21.49 34.77 24.78
CA VAL A 125 -21.60 33.99 23.54
C VAL A 125 -22.87 33.14 23.61
N GLY A 126 -23.08 32.42 24.71
CA GLY A 126 -24.28 31.60 24.93
C GLY A 126 -25.59 32.36 24.76
N ALA A 127 -25.68 33.58 25.29
CA ALA A 127 -26.87 34.44 25.18
C ALA A 127 -27.16 34.88 23.73
N LYS A 128 -26.15 34.90 22.86
CA LYS A 128 -26.24 35.25 21.44
C LYS A 128 -26.22 34.02 20.53
N TRP A 129 -26.02 32.84 21.10
CA TRP A 129 -25.97 31.58 20.40
C TRP A 129 -27.40 31.15 20.09
N ILE A 130 -27.93 31.62 18.95
CA ILE A 130 -29.26 31.22 18.49
C ILE A 130 -29.23 29.72 18.20
N ALA A 131 -30.03 28.96 18.95
CA ALA A 131 -30.35 27.57 18.66
C ALA A 131 -31.12 27.50 17.32
N GLY A 132 -30.40 27.59 16.20
CA GLY A 132 -31.00 27.75 14.88
C GLY A 132 -30.03 28.07 13.73
N ALA A 133 -28.73 27.84 13.85
CA ALA A 133 -27.84 27.75 12.69
C ALA A 133 -28.11 26.42 11.95
N PRO A 134 -27.98 26.38 10.60
CA PRO A 134 -28.74 25.46 9.75
C PRO A 134 -28.59 24.04 10.25
N LYS A 135 -29.71 23.31 10.33
CA LYS A 135 -29.69 21.85 10.31
C LYS A 135 -28.64 21.50 9.27
N VAL A 136 -27.48 21.01 9.72
CA VAL A 136 -26.65 20.18 8.87
C VAL A 136 -27.68 19.16 8.43
N LYS A 137 -28.13 19.27 7.17
CA LYS A 137 -28.95 18.24 6.57
C LYS A 137 -28.20 17.00 7.00
N MET A 138 -28.86 16.08 7.71
CA MET A 138 -28.40 14.72 7.68
C MET A 138 -28.18 14.50 6.19
N ALA A 139 -26.92 14.50 5.78
CA ALA A 139 -26.56 13.83 4.57
C ALA A 139 -27.09 12.46 4.92
N THR A 140 -28.26 12.12 4.34
CA THR A 140 -28.73 10.75 4.17
C THR A 140 -27.47 9.98 4.08
N GLU A 141 -27.14 9.21 5.13
CA GLU A 141 -25.80 8.70 5.35
C GLU A 141 -25.26 8.40 3.97
N LYS A 142 -24.38 9.28 3.45
CA LYS A 142 -23.47 8.76 2.46
C LYS A 142 -22.75 7.83 3.37
N LYS A 143 -23.17 6.55 3.34
CA LYS A 143 -22.43 5.42 3.90
C LYS A 143 -21.03 5.90 3.78
N ALA A 144 -20.36 6.10 4.93
CA ALA A 144 -18.97 6.51 4.92
C ALA A 144 -18.38 5.79 3.71
N ASP A 145 -17.74 6.50 2.80
CA ASP A 145 -17.08 5.84 1.70
C ASP A 145 -15.86 5.13 2.31
N VAL A 146 -16.09 4.19 3.26
CA VAL A 146 -15.41 2.92 3.34
C VAL A 146 -15.56 2.41 1.93
N GLY A 147 -14.58 2.79 1.09
CA GLY A 147 -14.57 2.48 -0.32
C GLY A 147 -15.06 1.07 -0.45
N LYS A 148 -16.20 0.89 -1.12
CA LYS A 148 -16.88 -0.41 -1.17
C LYS A 148 -15.82 -1.44 -1.54
N PHE A 149 -15.43 -2.28 -0.59
CA PHE A 149 -14.58 -3.42 -0.89
C PHE A 149 -15.36 -4.24 -1.91
N VAL A 150 -14.75 -4.44 -3.06
CA VAL A 150 -15.48 -4.87 -4.24
C VAL A 150 -15.82 -6.34 -4.11
N GLU A 151 -16.99 -6.73 -4.62
CA GLU A 151 -17.36 -8.13 -4.75
C GLU A 151 -16.38 -8.81 -5.71
N LEU A 152 -15.59 -9.74 -5.18
CA LEU A 152 -14.71 -10.58 -5.97
C LEU A 152 -15.56 -11.48 -6.90
N PRO A 153 -15.30 -11.48 -8.21
CA PRO A 153 -16.14 -12.19 -9.17
C PRO A 153 -16.08 -13.70 -8.94
N GLY A 154 -17.24 -14.34 -8.74
CA GLY A 154 -17.30 -15.78 -8.48
C GLY A 154 -16.74 -16.19 -7.12
N ALA A 155 -16.56 -15.24 -6.18
CA ALA A 155 -16.14 -15.56 -4.83
C ALA A 155 -17.25 -16.28 -4.06
N GLU A 156 -16.88 -17.44 -3.51
CA GLU A 156 -17.73 -18.25 -2.64
C GLU A 156 -17.13 -18.30 -1.24
N MET A 157 -18.00 -18.18 -0.23
CA MET A 157 -17.62 -18.28 1.18
C MET A 157 -16.92 -19.63 1.45
N GLY A 158 -15.76 -19.59 2.11
CA GLY A 158 -14.93 -20.76 2.40
C GLY A 158 -14.01 -21.21 1.27
N LYS A 159 -14.16 -20.66 0.06
CA LYS A 159 -13.40 -21.10 -1.13
C LYS A 159 -12.41 -20.07 -1.67
N VAL A 160 -12.50 -18.81 -1.22
CA VAL A 160 -11.57 -17.77 -1.66
C VAL A 160 -10.16 -18.10 -1.18
N ILE A 161 -9.23 -18.21 -2.12
CA ILE A 161 -7.79 -18.30 -1.88
C ILE A 161 -7.13 -17.08 -2.52
N VAL A 162 -6.40 -16.30 -1.73
CA VAL A 162 -5.64 -15.12 -2.12
C VAL A 162 -4.18 -15.29 -1.69
N ARG A 163 -3.28 -14.44 -2.19
CA ARG A 163 -1.86 -14.50 -1.82
C ARG A 163 -1.21 -13.13 -1.71
N PHE A 164 -0.30 -13.00 -0.75
CA PHE A 164 0.65 -11.91 -0.66
C PHE A 164 2.03 -12.44 -1.11
N PRO A 165 2.51 -12.06 -2.32
CA PRO A 165 3.73 -12.63 -2.88
C PRO A 165 4.91 -11.63 -2.91
N PRO A 166 5.56 -11.28 -1.79
CA PRO A 166 6.70 -10.35 -1.82
C PRO A 166 7.97 -10.99 -2.36
N GLU A 167 8.78 -10.20 -3.07
CA GLU A 167 10.18 -10.55 -3.40
C GLU A 167 11.08 -10.14 -2.22
N ALA A 168 11.95 -11.06 -1.76
CA ALA A 168 12.93 -10.82 -0.70
C ALA A 168 14.15 -9.99 -1.18
N SER A 169 13.88 -8.92 -1.94
CA SER A 169 14.86 -8.01 -2.55
C SER A 169 15.10 -6.71 -1.77
N GLY A 170 14.45 -6.57 -0.62
CA GLY A 170 14.53 -5.39 0.25
C GLY A 170 13.33 -5.30 1.18
N TYR A 171 13.43 -4.38 2.15
CA TYR A 171 12.43 -4.14 3.19
C TYR A 171 11.03 -3.86 2.63
N LEU A 172 10.01 -4.22 3.42
CA LEU A 172 8.64 -3.81 3.12
C LEU A 172 8.50 -2.30 3.35
N HIS A 173 7.44 -1.75 2.77
CA HIS A 173 7.05 -0.36 2.96
C HIS A 173 5.53 -0.29 3.03
N ILE A 174 4.97 0.86 3.35
CA ILE A 174 3.52 1.02 3.53
C ILE A 174 2.66 0.56 2.33
N GLY A 175 3.19 0.66 1.09
CA GLY A 175 2.55 0.06 -0.09
C GLY A 175 2.39 -1.47 -0.02
N HIS A 176 3.36 -2.19 0.54
CA HIS A 176 3.26 -3.63 0.79
C HIS A 176 2.29 -3.94 1.92
N ALA A 177 2.25 -3.11 2.97
CA ALA A 177 1.27 -3.24 4.04
C ALA A 177 -0.17 -3.16 3.49
N LYS A 178 -0.45 -2.24 2.56
CA LYS A 178 -1.75 -2.19 1.84
C LYS A 178 -2.04 -3.53 1.13
N ALA A 179 -1.07 -4.08 0.41
CA ALA A 179 -1.24 -5.34 -0.31
C ALA A 179 -1.51 -6.52 0.65
N ALA A 180 -0.71 -6.66 1.71
CA ALA A 180 -0.85 -7.72 2.70
C ALA A 180 -2.20 -7.64 3.44
N LEU A 181 -2.56 -6.44 3.93
CA LEU A 181 -3.82 -6.20 4.64
C LEU A 181 -5.04 -6.41 3.72
N LEU A 182 -4.94 -6.05 2.44
CA LEU A 182 -6.02 -6.28 1.48
C LEU A 182 -6.24 -7.77 1.24
N ASN A 183 -5.18 -8.56 1.07
CA ASN A 183 -5.32 -10.00 0.93
C ASN A 183 -5.87 -10.63 2.23
N GLN A 184 -5.38 -10.24 3.41
CA GLN A 184 -5.94 -10.70 4.68
C GLN A 184 -7.43 -10.33 4.84
N HIS A 185 -7.84 -9.14 4.41
CA HIS A 185 -9.23 -8.72 4.46
C HIS A 185 -10.15 -9.69 3.70
N TYR A 186 -9.76 -10.10 2.48
CA TYR A 186 -10.54 -11.06 1.70
C TYR A 186 -10.50 -12.48 2.28
N GLN A 187 -9.35 -12.91 2.80
CA GLN A 187 -9.26 -14.16 3.56
C GLN A 187 -10.27 -14.18 4.73
N VAL A 188 -10.28 -13.15 5.58
CA VAL A 188 -11.15 -13.11 6.77
C VAL A 188 -12.63 -13.00 6.37
N ASN A 189 -12.97 -12.08 5.48
CA ASN A 189 -14.37 -11.81 5.12
C ASN A 189 -15.03 -12.95 4.37
N PHE A 190 -14.27 -13.68 3.55
CA PHE A 190 -14.77 -14.84 2.83
C PHE A 190 -14.48 -16.16 3.55
N LYS A 191 -13.97 -16.15 4.79
CA LYS A 191 -13.51 -17.36 5.50
C LYS A 191 -12.61 -18.23 4.63
N GLY A 192 -11.81 -17.57 3.80
CA GLY A 192 -10.94 -18.15 2.79
C GLY A 192 -9.55 -18.43 3.34
N LYS A 193 -8.57 -18.51 2.44
CA LYS A 193 -7.16 -18.72 2.76
C LYS A 193 -6.26 -17.62 2.22
N LEU A 194 -5.24 -17.26 2.99
CA LEU A 194 -4.14 -16.39 2.59
C LEU A 194 -2.86 -17.20 2.48
N ILE A 195 -2.25 -17.18 1.30
CA ILE A 195 -0.92 -17.73 1.07
C ILE A 195 0.11 -16.59 1.19
N MET A 196 1.12 -16.77 2.02
CA MET A 196 2.33 -15.94 2.00
C MET A 196 3.35 -16.65 1.13
N ARG A 197 3.68 -16.05 -0.02
CA ARG A 197 4.60 -16.66 -0.98
C ARG A 197 5.82 -15.79 -1.17
N PHE A 198 7.01 -16.28 -0.87
CA PHE A 198 8.21 -15.58 -1.31
C PHE A 198 8.38 -15.80 -2.81
N ASP A 199 8.33 -14.70 -3.57
CA ASP A 199 8.53 -14.77 -5.02
C ASP A 199 10.02 -14.73 -5.34
N ASP A 200 10.65 -15.87 -5.10
CA ASP A 200 12.08 -16.08 -5.11
C ASP A 200 12.58 -16.60 -6.48
N THR A 201 12.33 -15.83 -7.54
CA THR A 201 12.75 -16.21 -8.90
C THR A 201 14.10 -15.62 -9.32
N ASN A 202 14.70 -14.73 -8.52
CA ASN A 202 15.90 -13.99 -8.91
C ASN A 202 17.04 -14.12 -7.88
N PRO A 203 17.97 -15.07 -8.08
CA PRO A 203 18.98 -15.42 -7.08
C PRO A 203 19.94 -14.27 -6.73
N GLU A 204 20.09 -13.26 -7.58
CA GLU A 204 20.98 -12.11 -7.33
C GLU A 204 20.42 -11.08 -6.35
N LYS A 205 19.10 -11.00 -6.24
CA LYS A 205 18.44 -9.95 -5.45
C LYS A 205 18.02 -10.43 -4.07
N GLU A 206 17.87 -11.73 -3.91
CA GLU A 206 17.35 -12.32 -2.69
C GLU A 206 18.42 -12.45 -1.62
N LYS A 207 18.06 -12.09 -0.39
CA LYS A 207 18.91 -12.28 0.79
C LYS A 207 18.08 -12.85 1.93
N GLU A 208 18.66 -13.81 2.64
CA GLU A 208 18.05 -14.45 3.82
C GLU A 208 17.68 -13.40 4.89
N ASP A 209 18.51 -12.36 5.06
CA ASP A 209 18.23 -11.24 5.97
C ASP A 209 16.91 -10.53 5.65
N PHE A 210 16.61 -10.31 4.36
CA PHE A 210 15.36 -9.65 3.97
C PHE A 210 14.15 -10.54 4.22
N GLU A 211 14.28 -11.85 4.05
CA GLU A 211 13.20 -12.79 4.34
C GLU A 211 12.79 -12.72 5.81
N LYS A 212 13.78 -12.75 6.71
CA LYS A 212 13.55 -12.65 8.15
C LYS A 212 12.82 -11.35 8.51
N VAL A 213 13.28 -10.21 7.98
CA VAL A 213 12.65 -8.91 8.25
C VAL A 213 11.24 -8.84 7.70
N ILE A 214 11.00 -9.36 6.48
CA ILE A 214 9.64 -9.41 5.91
C ILE A 214 8.70 -10.20 6.83
N LEU A 215 9.15 -11.33 7.38
CA LEU A 215 8.36 -12.12 8.33
C LEU A 215 8.08 -11.36 9.64
N GLU A 216 9.06 -10.61 10.16
CA GLU A 216 8.89 -9.74 11.33
C GLU A 216 7.86 -8.63 11.06
N ASP A 217 7.92 -7.96 9.91
CA ASP A 217 6.97 -6.93 9.47
C ASP A 217 5.54 -7.50 9.32
N VAL A 218 5.41 -8.68 8.70
CA VAL A 218 4.14 -9.40 8.53
C VAL A 218 3.54 -9.74 9.90
N ALA A 219 4.35 -10.20 10.84
CA ALA A 219 3.93 -10.49 12.22
C ALA A 219 3.52 -9.21 12.98
N MET A 220 4.28 -8.12 12.81
CA MET A 220 3.99 -6.81 13.40
C MET A 220 2.65 -6.24 12.92
N LEU A 221 2.32 -6.44 11.65
CA LEU A 221 1.03 -6.06 11.06
C LEU A 221 -0.12 -7.02 11.42
N HIS A 222 0.14 -8.03 12.25
CA HIS A 222 -0.81 -9.09 12.61
C HIS A 222 -1.42 -9.78 11.39
N ILE A 223 -0.62 -9.96 10.34
CA ILE A 223 -1.01 -10.76 9.18
C ILE A 223 -0.89 -12.24 9.54
N LYS A 224 -1.92 -13.04 9.24
CA LYS A 224 -2.01 -14.46 9.57
C LYS A 224 -2.19 -15.31 8.30
N PRO A 225 -1.10 -15.63 7.59
CA PRO A 225 -1.16 -16.55 6.47
C PRO A 225 -1.56 -17.96 6.93
N ASP A 226 -2.35 -18.65 6.12
CA ASP A 226 -2.70 -20.07 6.30
C ASP A 226 -1.61 -21.01 5.76
N GLN A 227 -0.81 -20.51 4.82
CA GLN A 227 0.24 -21.27 4.15
C GLN A 227 1.43 -20.37 3.84
N PHE A 228 2.63 -20.95 3.96
CA PHE A 228 3.88 -20.36 3.50
C PHE A 228 4.43 -21.20 2.35
N THR A 229 4.77 -20.55 1.24
CA THR A 229 5.36 -21.19 0.07
C THR A 229 6.45 -20.34 -0.54
N TYR A 230 7.22 -20.94 -1.43
CA TYR A 230 8.22 -20.26 -2.24
C TYR A 230 7.97 -20.61 -3.70
N THR A 231 8.18 -19.65 -4.61
CA THR A 231 8.12 -19.94 -6.05
C THR A 231 9.15 -21.03 -6.42
N SER A 232 10.30 -21.07 -5.76
CA SER A 232 11.35 -22.07 -5.96
C SER A 232 10.96 -23.50 -5.60
N ASP A 233 9.94 -23.70 -4.74
CA ASP A 233 9.37 -25.03 -4.47
C ASP A 233 8.76 -25.65 -5.74
N HIS A 234 8.42 -24.83 -6.74
CA HIS A 234 7.75 -25.23 -7.98
C HIS A 234 8.66 -25.18 -9.22
N PHE A 235 9.96 -24.90 -9.08
CA PHE A 235 10.87 -24.73 -10.22
C PHE A 235 10.89 -25.92 -11.19
N GLU A 236 10.87 -27.14 -10.67
CA GLU A 236 10.83 -28.34 -11.51
C GLU A 236 9.57 -28.37 -12.39
N THR A 237 8.41 -28.04 -11.80
CA THR A 237 7.13 -27.99 -12.51
C THR A 237 7.10 -26.85 -13.54
N ILE A 238 7.59 -25.66 -13.17
CA ILE A 238 7.68 -24.51 -14.08
C ILE A 238 8.59 -24.83 -15.27
N MET A 239 9.69 -25.55 -15.03
CA MET A 239 10.62 -25.98 -16.08
C MET A 239 9.97 -27.01 -17.03
N LYS A 240 9.23 -27.98 -16.51
CA LYS A 240 8.45 -28.92 -17.34
C LYS A 240 7.43 -28.20 -18.22
N TYR A 241 6.79 -27.14 -17.71
CA TYR A 241 5.89 -26.32 -18.52
C TYR A 241 6.61 -25.52 -19.60
N ALA A 242 7.81 -25.01 -19.33
CA ALA A 242 8.64 -24.38 -20.35
C ALA A 242 8.99 -25.37 -21.48
N GLU A 243 9.40 -26.60 -21.12
CA GLU A 243 9.70 -27.65 -22.10
C GLU A 243 8.48 -28.06 -22.92
N LYS A 244 7.30 -28.15 -22.29
CA LYS A 244 6.02 -28.35 -22.99
C LYS A 244 5.77 -27.25 -24.03
N LEU A 245 5.96 -25.98 -23.68
CA LEU A 245 5.77 -24.87 -24.63
C LEU A 245 6.75 -24.93 -25.80
N ILE A 246 8.00 -25.35 -25.57
CA ILE A 246 8.98 -25.58 -26.65
C ILE A 246 8.49 -26.68 -27.59
N GLN A 247 8.03 -27.82 -27.04
CA GLN A 247 7.53 -28.96 -27.81
C GLN A 247 6.29 -28.61 -28.63
N GLU A 248 5.41 -27.78 -28.11
CA GLU A 248 4.21 -27.28 -28.80
C GLU A 248 4.50 -26.12 -29.78
N GLY A 249 5.76 -25.70 -29.93
CA GLY A 249 6.14 -24.59 -30.81
C GLY A 249 5.68 -23.21 -30.32
N LYS A 250 5.28 -23.11 -29.04
CA LYS A 250 4.82 -21.87 -28.37
C LYS A 250 5.93 -21.13 -27.62
N ALA A 251 7.16 -21.68 -27.60
CA ALA A 251 8.33 -21.02 -27.06
C ALA A 251 9.58 -21.39 -27.87
N TYR A 252 10.57 -20.49 -27.88
CA TYR A 252 11.84 -20.67 -28.59
C TYR A 252 13.00 -20.05 -27.81
N VAL A 253 14.21 -20.58 -27.99
CA VAL A 253 15.40 -20.04 -27.34
C VAL A 253 16.04 -18.99 -28.24
N ASP A 254 16.44 -17.87 -27.65
CA ASP A 254 16.96 -16.69 -28.34
C ASP A 254 18.29 -16.27 -27.73
N ASP A 255 19.34 -16.17 -28.57
CA ASP A 255 20.66 -15.67 -28.20
C ASP A 255 20.90 -14.22 -28.65
N THR A 256 19.87 -13.56 -29.20
CA THR A 256 19.95 -12.16 -29.58
C THR A 256 20.29 -11.29 -28.36
N PRO A 257 21.32 -10.42 -28.44
CA PRO A 257 21.71 -9.54 -27.34
C PRO A 257 20.55 -8.68 -26.83
N ALA A 258 20.51 -8.41 -25.52
CA ALA A 258 19.38 -7.73 -24.87
C ALA A 258 19.01 -6.38 -25.50
N GLU A 259 20.00 -5.55 -25.84
CA GLU A 259 19.76 -4.25 -26.50
C GLU A 259 19.18 -4.40 -27.91
N GLN A 260 19.68 -5.37 -28.68
CA GLN A 260 19.13 -5.67 -30.01
C GLN A 260 17.71 -6.21 -29.89
N MET A 261 17.45 -7.13 -28.95
CA MET A 261 16.13 -7.69 -28.70
C MET A 261 15.11 -6.59 -28.34
N LYS A 262 15.53 -5.59 -27.55
CA LYS A 262 14.68 -4.44 -27.23
C LYS A 262 14.31 -3.66 -28.48
N VAL A 263 15.28 -3.35 -29.35
CA VAL A 263 15.06 -2.65 -30.62
C VAL A 263 14.14 -3.47 -31.54
N GLU A 264 14.38 -4.78 -31.68
CA GLU A 264 13.52 -5.67 -32.47
C GLU A 264 12.07 -5.68 -31.96
N ARG A 265 11.85 -5.71 -30.63
CA ARG A 265 10.52 -5.62 -30.03
C ARG A 265 9.85 -4.27 -30.24
N GLU A 266 10.61 -3.17 -30.19
CA GLU A 266 10.09 -1.82 -30.48
C GLU A 266 9.69 -1.69 -31.95
N GLN A 267 10.49 -2.26 -32.86
CA GLN A 267 10.27 -2.26 -34.31
C GLN A 267 9.35 -3.37 -34.82
N ARG A 268 8.84 -4.24 -33.93
CA ARG A 268 7.97 -5.38 -34.26
C ARG A 268 8.61 -6.38 -35.23
N MET A 269 9.93 -6.55 -35.14
CA MET A 269 10.69 -7.50 -35.95
C MET A 269 10.88 -8.83 -35.23
N GLU A 270 10.64 -9.94 -35.92
CA GLU A 270 10.90 -11.27 -35.39
C GLU A 270 12.41 -11.51 -35.21
N SER A 271 12.80 -12.15 -34.11
CA SER A 271 14.18 -12.64 -33.94
C SER A 271 14.47 -13.71 -35.00
N LYS A 272 15.73 -13.75 -35.46
CA LYS A 272 16.27 -14.82 -36.33
C LYS A 272 16.01 -16.24 -35.79
N HIS A 273 15.83 -16.38 -34.46
CA HIS A 273 15.61 -17.67 -33.80
C HIS A 273 14.15 -18.04 -33.59
N ARG A 274 13.20 -17.14 -33.87
CA ARG A 274 11.76 -17.34 -33.63
C ARG A 274 11.18 -18.56 -34.35
N ASN A 275 11.77 -18.92 -35.48
CA ASN A 275 11.33 -20.02 -36.34
C ASN A 275 12.30 -21.21 -36.34
N ASN A 276 13.16 -21.33 -35.31
CA ASN A 276 13.92 -22.55 -35.04
C ASN A 276 12.99 -23.76 -34.91
N CYS A 277 13.45 -24.94 -35.34
CA CYS A 277 12.75 -26.19 -35.07
C CYS A 277 12.80 -26.55 -33.57
N VAL A 278 11.91 -27.46 -33.14
CA VAL A 278 11.80 -27.90 -31.74
C VAL A 278 13.12 -28.48 -31.24
N GLU A 279 13.79 -29.30 -32.05
CA GLU A 279 15.06 -29.95 -31.70
C GLU A 279 16.16 -28.92 -31.45
N LYS A 280 16.24 -27.87 -32.28
CA LYS A 280 17.22 -26.81 -32.12
C LYS A 280 16.96 -26.01 -30.83
N ASN A 281 15.70 -25.69 -30.54
CA ASN A 281 15.34 -25.00 -29.30
C ASN A 281 15.67 -25.86 -28.07
N LEU A 282 15.38 -27.17 -28.09
CA LEU A 282 15.73 -28.07 -27.01
C LEU A 282 17.25 -28.17 -26.80
N GLN A 283 18.04 -28.24 -27.87
CA GLN A 283 19.51 -28.21 -27.77
C GLN A 283 20.02 -26.93 -27.08
N MET A 284 19.52 -25.77 -27.49
CA MET A 284 19.89 -24.49 -26.87
C MET A 284 19.41 -24.42 -25.40
N TRP A 285 18.23 -24.97 -25.11
CA TRP A 285 17.68 -25.07 -23.77
C TRP A 285 18.53 -25.96 -22.84
N GLU A 286 19.05 -27.08 -23.33
CA GLU A 286 19.98 -27.92 -22.55
C GLU A 286 21.27 -27.17 -22.22
N GLU A 287 21.79 -26.35 -23.14
CA GLU A 287 22.96 -25.50 -22.88
C GLU A 287 22.66 -24.44 -21.82
N MET A 288 21.47 -23.84 -21.85
CA MET A 288 21.00 -22.96 -20.77
C MET A 288 20.93 -23.69 -19.43
N LYS A 289 20.32 -24.87 -19.36
CA LYS A 289 20.19 -25.66 -18.12
C LYS A 289 21.53 -26.07 -17.53
N LYS A 290 22.53 -26.36 -18.37
CA LYS A 290 23.91 -26.64 -17.95
C LYS A 290 24.67 -25.38 -17.52
N GLY A 291 24.19 -24.19 -17.84
CA GLY A 291 24.87 -22.94 -17.52
C GLY A 291 26.16 -22.72 -18.31
N THR A 292 26.26 -23.24 -19.54
CA THR A 292 27.46 -23.07 -20.37
C THR A 292 27.65 -21.60 -20.77
N GLU A 293 28.82 -21.23 -21.30
CA GLU A 293 29.06 -19.86 -21.78
C GLU A 293 28.02 -19.45 -22.82
N TYR A 294 27.67 -20.34 -23.75
CA TYR A 294 26.59 -20.13 -24.70
C TYR A 294 25.21 -20.10 -24.04
N GLY A 295 24.95 -21.00 -23.09
CA GLY A 295 23.71 -20.99 -22.33
C GLY A 295 23.43 -19.66 -21.64
N GLN A 296 24.48 -19.00 -21.11
CA GLN A 296 24.38 -17.69 -20.45
C GLN A 296 24.07 -16.54 -21.40
N THR A 297 24.33 -16.66 -22.71
CA THR A 297 23.92 -15.66 -23.71
C THR A 297 22.46 -15.85 -24.15
N CYS A 298 21.83 -16.95 -23.78
CA CYS A 298 20.51 -17.33 -24.24
C CYS A 298 19.40 -16.99 -23.22
N CYS A 299 18.19 -16.80 -23.74
CA CYS A 299 16.96 -16.77 -22.96
C CYS A 299 15.86 -17.57 -23.66
N LEU A 300 14.89 -18.08 -22.91
CA LEU A 300 13.69 -18.69 -23.49
C LEU A 300 12.61 -17.62 -23.63
N ARG A 301 11.98 -17.52 -24.80
CA ARG A 301 10.92 -16.55 -25.09
C ARG A 301 9.63 -17.27 -25.49
N ALA A 302 8.49 -16.71 -25.11
CA ALA A 302 7.22 -17.15 -25.65
C ALA A 302 7.11 -16.74 -27.13
N LYS A 303 6.37 -17.52 -27.91
CA LYS A 303 6.00 -17.20 -29.29
C LYS A 303 4.52 -16.80 -29.31
N ILE A 304 4.27 -15.50 -29.19
CA ILE A 304 2.93 -14.91 -29.10
C ILE A 304 2.69 -14.08 -30.37
N ASP A 305 2.83 -12.76 -30.31
CA ASP A 305 2.55 -11.86 -31.43
C ASP A 305 3.48 -10.63 -31.39
N MET A 306 4.48 -10.63 -32.27
CA MET A 306 5.40 -9.50 -32.44
C MET A 306 4.72 -8.24 -33.00
N SER A 307 3.57 -8.38 -33.67
CA SER A 307 2.81 -7.27 -34.25
C SER A 307 1.87 -6.59 -33.25
N SER A 308 1.67 -7.17 -32.06
CA SER A 308 0.72 -6.69 -31.05
C SER A 308 0.97 -5.24 -30.64
N ASN A 309 -0.12 -4.50 -30.43
CA ASN A 309 -0.06 -3.16 -29.85
C ASN A 309 0.35 -3.20 -28.37
N ASN A 310 0.04 -4.30 -27.67
CA ASN A 310 0.51 -4.54 -26.31
C ASN A 310 1.96 -5.07 -26.34
N GLY A 311 2.90 -4.27 -25.84
CA GLY A 311 4.32 -4.63 -25.81
C GLY A 311 4.63 -5.86 -24.96
N CYS A 312 3.80 -6.19 -23.97
CA CYS A 312 3.95 -7.37 -23.12
C CYS A 312 3.72 -8.68 -23.88
N LEU A 313 2.97 -8.64 -24.99
CA LEU A 313 2.71 -9.80 -25.85
C LEU A 313 3.75 -9.97 -26.97
N ARG A 314 4.71 -9.07 -27.11
CA ARG A 314 5.78 -9.19 -28.12
C ARG A 314 6.87 -10.13 -27.64
N ASP A 315 6.59 -11.42 -27.77
CA ASP A 315 7.45 -12.56 -27.43
C ASP A 315 8.25 -12.34 -26.13
N PRO A 316 7.57 -12.24 -24.97
CA PRO A 316 8.22 -11.96 -23.70
C PRO A 316 9.14 -13.11 -23.26
N THR A 317 10.19 -12.77 -22.52
CA THR A 317 11.11 -13.74 -21.92
C THR A 317 10.43 -14.54 -20.81
N LEU A 318 10.55 -15.87 -20.88
CA LEU A 318 10.04 -16.83 -19.90
C LEU A 318 11.13 -17.31 -18.92
N TYR A 319 12.34 -17.53 -19.42
CA TYR A 319 13.48 -17.96 -18.62
C TYR A 319 14.76 -17.24 -19.00
N ARG A 320 15.64 -17.06 -18.01
CA ARG A 320 16.99 -16.51 -18.15
C ARG A 320 18.01 -17.49 -17.58
N CYS A 321 19.20 -17.53 -18.15
CA CYS A 321 20.32 -18.31 -17.63
C CYS A 321 21.16 -17.44 -16.68
N LYS A 322 21.40 -17.93 -15.46
CA LYS A 322 22.18 -17.29 -14.41
C LYS A 322 22.92 -18.37 -13.62
N ASN A 323 24.24 -18.30 -13.57
CA ASN A 323 25.04 -19.32 -12.86
C ASN A 323 25.10 -19.11 -11.35
N GLN A 324 24.57 -18.00 -10.85
CA GLN A 324 24.50 -17.64 -9.44
C GLN A 324 23.72 -18.69 -8.64
N PRO A 325 24.23 -19.13 -7.48
CA PRO A 325 23.50 -19.99 -6.56
C PRO A 325 22.23 -19.31 -6.05
N HIS A 326 21.15 -20.08 -5.93
CA HIS A 326 19.92 -19.64 -5.30
C HIS A 326 20.02 -19.78 -3.76
N PRO A 327 19.46 -18.85 -2.97
CA PRO A 327 19.48 -18.96 -1.50
C PRO A 327 18.92 -20.29 -0.97
N ARG A 328 17.83 -20.78 -1.56
CA ARG A 328 17.17 -22.04 -1.13
C ARG A 328 17.60 -23.29 -1.89
N THR A 329 17.80 -23.21 -3.21
CA THR A 329 18.04 -24.38 -4.06
C THR A 329 19.52 -24.53 -4.43
N GLY A 330 20.40 -23.69 -3.89
CA GLY A 330 21.83 -23.73 -4.14
C GLY A 330 22.17 -23.69 -5.63
N SER A 331 23.06 -24.57 -6.07
CA SER A 331 23.51 -24.67 -7.46
C SER A 331 22.69 -25.61 -8.34
N THR A 332 21.56 -26.13 -7.85
CA THR A 332 20.73 -27.11 -8.55
C THR A 332 20.22 -26.60 -9.90
N TYR A 333 19.89 -25.30 -9.97
CA TYR A 333 19.38 -24.68 -11.18
C TYR A 333 20.35 -23.61 -11.71
N LYS A 334 20.47 -23.54 -13.04
CA LYS A 334 21.18 -22.48 -13.78
C LYS A 334 20.26 -21.62 -14.63
N VAL A 335 18.99 -21.99 -14.70
CA VAL A 335 17.94 -21.23 -15.39
C VAL A 335 16.86 -20.87 -14.39
N TYR A 336 16.40 -19.63 -14.46
CA TYR A 336 15.39 -19.10 -13.55
C TYR A 336 14.24 -18.47 -14.33
N PRO A 337 12.98 -18.75 -13.95
CA PRO A 337 11.84 -18.19 -14.65
C PRO A 337 11.75 -16.67 -14.42
N THR A 338 11.07 -15.98 -15.32
CA THR A 338 10.63 -14.60 -15.09
C THR A 338 9.40 -14.60 -14.19
N TYR A 339 9.18 -13.50 -13.48
CA TYR A 339 7.96 -13.28 -12.69
C TYR A 339 6.70 -13.54 -13.53
N ASP A 340 6.67 -12.99 -14.75
CA ASP A 340 5.51 -13.11 -15.63
C ASP A 340 5.23 -14.55 -16.05
N PHE A 341 6.26 -15.43 -16.10
CA PHE A 341 6.07 -16.85 -16.40
C PHE A 341 5.70 -17.67 -15.16
N ALA A 342 6.39 -17.45 -14.05
CA ALA A 342 6.20 -18.23 -12.83
C ALA A 342 4.86 -17.92 -12.14
N CYS A 343 4.50 -16.63 -12.02
CA CYS A 343 3.32 -16.18 -11.27
C CYS A 343 2.00 -16.88 -11.69
N PRO A 344 1.61 -16.93 -12.98
CA PRO A 344 0.38 -17.64 -13.39
C PRO A 344 0.40 -19.13 -13.11
N ILE A 345 1.56 -19.78 -13.27
CA ILE A 345 1.72 -21.22 -13.03
C ILE A 345 1.55 -21.52 -11.55
N VAL A 346 2.25 -20.80 -10.68
CA VAL A 346 2.21 -21.04 -9.23
C VAL A 346 0.84 -20.65 -8.66
N ASP A 347 0.25 -19.54 -9.11
CA ASP A 347 -1.12 -19.19 -8.73
C ASP A 347 -2.12 -20.29 -9.09
N SER A 348 -1.99 -20.88 -10.29
CA SER A 348 -2.80 -22.03 -10.70
C SER A 348 -2.62 -23.23 -9.76
N ILE A 349 -1.36 -23.66 -9.54
CA ILE A 349 -0.98 -24.85 -8.74
C ILE A 349 -1.42 -24.71 -7.28
N GLU A 350 -1.19 -23.54 -6.68
CA GLU A 350 -1.54 -23.28 -5.28
C GLU A 350 -3.04 -23.03 -5.05
N GLY A 351 -3.85 -23.10 -6.12
CA GLY A 351 -5.30 -22.94 -6.00
C GLY A 351 -5.76 -21.50 -5.78
N VAL A 352 -4.90 -20.50 -5.98
CA VAL A 352 -5.25 -19.08 -5.87
C VAL A 352 -6.50 -18.77 -6.71
N THR A 353 -7.58 -18.38 -6.07
CA THR A 353 -8.82 -18.04 -6.79
C THR A 353 -8.79 -16.61 -7.31
N HIS A 354 -8.22 -15.70 -6.53
CA HIS A 354 -8.20 -14.27 -6.80
C HIS A 354 -6.78 -13.74 -6.63
N ALA A 355 -6.14 -13.46 -7.77
CA ALA A 355 -4.84 -12.86 -7.87
C ALA A 355 -4.94 -11.34 -7.72
N LEU A 356 -4.89 -10.85 -6.49
CA LEU A 356 -4.91 -9.40 -6.24
C LEU A 356 -3.56 -8.80 -6.65
N ARG A 357 -3.57 -7.73 -7.44
CA ARG A 357 -2.36 -7.03 -7.88
C ARG A 357 -2.60 -5.55 -8.13
N THR A 358 -1.51 -4.79 -8.23
CA THR A 358 -1.56 -3.36 -8.51
C THR A 358 -1.83 -3.08 -9.99
N THR A 359 -2.49 -1.96 -10.30
CA THR A 359 -2.85 -1.53 -11.67
C THR A 359 -1.65 -1.32 -12.62
N GLU A 360 -0.42 -1.20 -12.11
CA GLU A 360 0.77 -1.13 -12.98
C GLU A 360 1.05 -2.40 -13.77
N TYR A 361 0.44 -3.52 -13.38
CA TYR A 361 0.59 -4.77 -14.09
C TYR A 361 -0.42 -4.90 -15.22
N HIS A 362 -1.40 -3.99 -15.37
CA HIS A 362 -2.56 -4.12 -16.28
C HIS A 362 -2.22 -4.69 -17.65
N ASP A 363 -1.24 -4.10 -18.35
CA ASP A 363 -0.80 -4.54 -19.68
C ASP A 363 -0.30 -6.00 -19.73
N ARG A 364 0.04 -6.60 -18.58
CA ARG A 364 0.48 -7.99 -18.41
C ARG A 364 -0.66 -8.96 -18.11
N ASP A 365 -1.91 -8.50 -17.96
CA ASP A 365 -3.07 -9.39 -17.78
C ASP A 365 -3.24 -10.35 -18.95
N GLU A 366 -3.15 -9.83 -20.17
CA GLU A 366 -3.25 -10.63 -21.39
C GLU A 366 -2.12 -11.67 -21.45
N GLN A 367 -0.90 -11.29 -21.04
CA GLN A 367 0.24 -12.20 -20.98
C GLN A 367 0.00 -13.30 -19.93
N PHE A 368 -0.52 -12.95 -18.76
CA PHE A 368 -0.84 -13.90 -17.70
C PHE A 368 -1.85 -14.94 -18.20
N TYR A 369 -2.94 -14.50 -18.81
CA TYR A 369 -3.97 -15.42 -19.32
C TYR A 369 -3.51 -16.22 -20.54
N TRP A 370 -2.67 -15.65 -21.39
CA TRP A 370 -2.03 -16.41 -22.47
C TRP A 370 -1.24 -17.61 -21.92
N ILE A 371 -0.49 -17.44 -20.82
CA ILE A 371 0.24 -18.55 -20.20
C ILE A 371 -0.72 -19.63 -19.66
N ILE A 372 -1.79 -19.20 -18.98
CA ILE A 372 -2.83 -20.12 -18.47
C ILE A 372 -3.43 -20.96 -19.60
N GLU A 373 -3.83 -20.31 -20.69
CA GLU A 373 -4.46 -20.95 -21.85
C GLU A 373 -3.47 -21.82 -22.62
N ALA A 374 -2.26 -21.33 -22.86
CA ALA A 374 -1.21 -22.06 -23.57
C ALA A 374 -0.84 -23.36 -22.87
N LEU A 375 -0.84 -23.38 -21.53
CA LEU A 375 -0.51 -24.55 -20.72
C LEU A 375 -1.74 -25.43 -20.41
N GLY A 376 -2.96 -24.91 -20.55
CA GLY A 376 -4.20 -25.60 -20.22
C GLY A 376 -4.38 -25.80 -18.71
N ILE A 377 -3.98 -24.81 -17.91
CA ILE A 377 -4.00 -24.88 -16.43
C ILE A 377 -5.16 -24.08 -15.84
N ARG A 378 -5.38 -24.18 -14.52
CA ARG A 378 -6.51 -23.56 -13.84
C ARG A 378 -6.39 -22.04 -13.89
N LYS A 379 -7.47 -21.37 -14.29
CA LYS A 379 -7.53 -19.91 -14.42
C LYS A 379 -7.92 -19.23 -13.09
N PRO A 380 -7.01 -18.48 -12.43
CA PRO A 380 -7.37 -17.57 -11.35
C PRO A 380 -8.00 -16.29 -11.93
N TYR A 381 -8.84 -15.60 -11.14
CA TYR A 381 -9.30 -14.25 -11.48
C TYR A 381 -8.25 -13.24 -11.07
N ILE A 382 -7.86 -12.36 -11.99
CA ILE A 382 -7.06 -11.18 -11.62
C ILE A 382 -7.98 -10.09 -11.12
N TRP A 383 -7.59 -9.47 -10.01
CA TRP A 383 -8.29 -8.32 -9.46
C TRP A 383 -7.31 -7.19 -9.18
N GLU A 384 -7.53 -6.07 -9.83
CA GLU A 384 -6.60 -4.94 -9.77
C GLU A 384 -7.01 -3.92 -8.70
N TYR A 385 -6.01 -3.33 -8.05
CA TYR A 385 -6.21 -2.22 -7.11
C TYR A 385 -5.15 -1.14 -7.34
N SER A 386 -5.50 0.11 -7.02
CA SER A 386 -4.57 1.22 -7.19
C SER A 386 -3.36 1.09 -6.26
N ARG A 387 -2.16 1.40 -6.76
CA ARG A 387 -0.98 1.54 -5.90
C ARG A 387 -1.22 2.66 -4.88
N LEU A 388 -0.77 2.45 -3.64
CA LEU A 388 -0.74 3.52 -2.65
C LEU A 388 0.35 4.53 -3.03
N ASN A 389 0.02 5.82 -3.04
CA ASN A 389 0.99 6.91 -3.08
C ASN A 389 0.72 7.82 -1.90
N LEU A 390 1.78 8.34 -1.29
CA LEU A 390 1.71 9.28 -0.18
C LEU A 390 2.41 10.56 -0.60
N ASN A 391 1.81 11.70 -0.25
CA ASN A 391 2.44 13.00 -0.49
C ASN A 391 3.70 13.13 0.38
N ASN A 392 4.71 13.82 -0.15
CA ASN A 392 5.99 14.11 0.51
C ASN A 392 6.87 12.88 0.83
N THR A 393 6.58 11.70 0.25
CA THR A 393 7.45 10.53 0.36
C THR A 393 7.50 9.75 -0.96
N VAL A 394 8.50 8.89 -1.11
CA VAL A 394 8.65 7.98 -2.26
C VAL A 394 8.56 6.54 -1.79
N LEU A 395 7.88 5.69 -2.56
CA LEU A 395 7.72 4.26 -2.24
C LEU A 395 8.49 3.35 -3.21
N SER A 396 9.21 3.91 -4.17
CA SER A 396 10.03 3.11 -5.09
C SER A 396 11.25 2.58 -4.35
N LYS A 397 11.39 1.25 -4.25
CA LYS A 397 12.58 0.60 -3.68
C LYS A 397 13.87 1.20 -4.23
N ARG A 398 13.98 1.39 -5.56
CA ARG A 398 15.16 2.02 -6.20
C ARG A 398 15.51 3.40 -5.61
N LYS A 399 14.50 4.24 -5.35
CA LYS A 399 14.73 5.58 -4.78
C LYS A 399 15.07 5.50 -3.29
N LEU A 400 14.40 4.62 -2.55
CA LEU A 400 14.69 4.39 -1.13
C LEU A 400 16.11 3.85 -0.92
N THR A 401 16.52 2.85 -1.70
CA THR A 401 17.91 2.35 -1.71
C THR A 401 18.91 3.47 -2.01
N TRP A 402 18.59 4.37 -2.94
CA TRP A 402 19.46 5.51 -3.26
C TRP A 402 19.64 6.45 -2.06
N PHE A 403 18.57 6.82 -1.34
CA PHE A 403 18.68 7.65 -0.14
C PHE A 403 19.58 7.01 0.93
N VAL A 404 19.45 5.69 1.15
CA VAL A 404 20.29 4.95 2.10
C VAL A 404 21.74 4.93 1.64
N ASN A 405 22.00 4.61 0.37
CA ASN A 405 23.36 4.51 -0.17
C ASN A 405 24.10 5.87 -0.17
N GLU A 406 23.38 6.97 -0.38
CA GLU A 406 23.95 8.33 -0.34
C GLU A 406 24.07 8.88 1.10
N GLY A 407 23.68 8.12 2.12
CA GLY A 407 23.73 8.54 3.52
C GLY A 407 22.81 9.72 3.85
N LEU A 408 21.74 9.90 3.07
CA LEU A 408 20.75 10.97 3.28
C LEU A 408 19.74 10.62 4.39
N VAL A 409 19.76 9.37 4.85
CA VAL A 409 18.98 8.80 5.96
C VAL A 409 19.87 7.82 6.73
N ASP A 410 19.55 7.52 8.00
CA ASP A 410 20.37 6.66 8.86
C ASP A 410 20.36 5.17 8.45
N GLY A 411 19.37 4.75 7.66
CA GLY A 411 19.17 3.36 7.27
C GLY A 411 17.81 3.10 6.64
N TRP A 412 17.46 1.82 6.49
CA TRP A 412 16.16 1.36 6.02
C TRP A 412 15.07 1.43 7.09
#